data_AF-A0A8T2T581-F1
#
_entry.id   AF-A0A8T2T581-F1
#
_cell.length_a   1.000
_cell.length_b   1.000
_cell.length_c   1.000
_cell.angle_alpha   90.00
_cell.angle_beta   90.00
_cell.angle_gamma   90.00
#
_symmetry.space_group_name_H-M   'P 1'
#
loop_
_entity.id
_entity.type
_entity.pdbx_description
1 polymer ?
#
loop_
_entity_poly.entity_id
_entity_poly.type
_entity_poly.pdbx_seq_one_letter_code
_entity_poly.pdbx_strand_id
1 'polypeptide(L)'
;MNDAEISKQVQQMVCFIKQEVEEKANEITVSAEEEFNIEKVQIVEAEKRKIKQEYERKEKQLDIRKRIDYSIQLIASQLKVLQTQDDLVQGMKNAAEQQLATISETHHEYRVLLKELIVQALLRLKDSSVLLRCRESDVDLVFNVLDDAKNEYIEKLGIYGRRIFFSQTLHDAIVKY
;
A
#
# COMPACT_ATOMS: atom_id res chain seq x y z
N MET A 1 -93.79 -58.51 21.81
CA MET A 1 -92.68 -57.88 21.07
C MET A 1 -91.87 -59.01 20.46
N ASN A 2 -91.50 -58.90 19.18
CA ASN A 2 -91.00 -60.02 18.39
C ASN A 2 -89.45 -60.00 18.39
N ASP A 3 -88.79 -61.07 18.87
CA ASP A 3 -87.31 -61.13 19.02
C ASP A 3 -86.54 -60.83 17.73
N ALA A 4 -87.12 -61.12 16.57
CA ALA A 4 -86.54 -60.83 15.26
C ALA A 4 -86.42 -59.32 14.96
N GLU A 5 -87.33 -58.50 15.50
CA GLU A 5 -87.28 -57.04 15.36
C GLU A 5 -86.19 -56.44 16.26
N ILE A 6 -86.05 -56.97 17.48
CA ILE A 6 -84.99 -56.60 18.42
C ILE A 6 -83.61 -56.91 17.83
N SER A 7 -83.43 -58.09 17.23
CA SER A 7 -82.16 -58.46 16.58
C SER A 7 -81.78 -57.55 15.40
N LYS A 8 -82.76 -57.10 14.60
CA LYS A 8 -82.52 -56.15 13.50
C LYS A 8 -82.08 -54.79 14.00
N GLN A 9 -82.70 -54.31 15.09
CA GLN A 9 -82.37 -53.03 15.70
C GLN A 9 -80.96 -53.02 16.30
N VAL A 10 -80.56 -54.12 16.94
CA VAL A 10 -79.18 -54.32 17.43
C VAL A 10 -78.17 -54.34 16.28
N GLN A 11 -78.47 -55.03 15.17
CA GLN A 11 -77.59 -55.01 13.99
C GLN A 11 -77.45 -53.62 13.36
N GLN A 12 -78.54 -52.84 13.30
CA GLN A 12 -78.48 -51.45 12.84
C GLN A 12 -77.59 -50.59 13.75
N MET A 13 -77.72 -50.74 15.07
CA MET A 13 -76.83 -50.04 16.01
C MET A 13 -75.36 -50.45 15.82
N VAL A 14 -75.06 -51.74 15.64
CA VAL A 14 -73.68 -52.19 15.38
C VAL A 14 -73.14 -51.62 14.07
N CYS A 15 -73.98 -51.53 13.03
CA CYS A 15 -73.58 -50.95 11.75
C CYS A 15 -73.29 -49.45 11.89
N PHE A 16 -74.12 -48.72 12.64
CA PHE A 16 -73.92 -47.31 12.94
C PHE A 16 -72.59 -47.08 13.68
N ILE A 17 -72.32 -47.87 14.74
CA ILE A 17 -71.07 -47.77 15.51
C ILE A 17 -69.85 -48.03 14.60
N LYS A 18 -69.92 -49.02 13.71
CA LYS A 18 -68.82 -49.29 12.77
C LYS A 18 -68.57 -48.13 11.83
N GLN A 19 -69.64 -47.55 11.28
CA GLN A 19 -69.54 -46.42 10.37
C GLN A 19 -69.00 -45.17 11.07
N GLU A 20 -69.46 -44.89 12.30
CA GLU A 20 -68.97 -43.78 13.11
C GLU A 20 -67.47 -43.93 13.44
N VAL A 21 -67.02 -45.15 13.76
CA VAL A 21 -65.59 -45.44 13.99
C VAL A 21 -64.77 -45.28 12.71
N GLU A 22 -65.30 -45.71 11.56
CA GLU A 22 -64.63 -45.60 10.26
C GLU A 22 -64.52 -44.15 9.80
N GLU A 23 -65.59 -43.35 9.94
CA GLU A 23 -65.55 -41.90 9.73
C GLU A 23 -64.53 -41.24 10.66
N LYS A 24 -64.50 -41.63 11.95
CA LYS A 24 -63.55 -41.05 12.89
C LYS A 24 -62.09 -41.42 12.58
N ALA A 25 -61.84 -42.66 12.13
CA ALA A 25 -60.53 -43.08 11.68
C ALA A 25 -60.08 -42.29 10.45
N ASN A 26 -60.98 -42.10 9.48
CA ASN A 26 -60.70 -41.32 8.27
C ASN A 26 -60.41 -39.85 8.62
N GLU A 27 -61.18 -39.21 9.50
CA GLU A 27 -60.89 -37.86 9.98
C GLU A 27 -59.49 -37.74 10.59
N ILE A 28 -59.09 -38.70 11.44
CA ILE A 28 -57.75 -38.72 12.05
C ILE A 28 -56.67 -38.84 10.98
N THR A 29 -56.85 -39.71 9.99
CA THR A 29 -55.85 -39.89 8.91
C THR A 29 -55.70 -38.63 8.06
N VAL A 30 -56.80 -38.00 7.66
CA VAL A 30 -56.76 -36.77 6.86
C VAL A 30 -56.13 -35.64 7.66
N SER A 31 -56.51 -35.48 8.94
CA SER A 31 -55.92 -34.48 9.83
C SER A 31 -54.41 -34.69 10.01
N ALA A 32 -53.97 -35.95 10.17
CA ALA A 32 -52.55 -36.28 10.30
C ALA A 32 -51.75 -35.99 9.02
N GLU A 33 -52.32 -36.24 7.84
CA GLU A 33 -51.69 -35.92 6.56
C GLU A 33 -51.58 -34.40 6.34
N GLU A 34 -52.61 -33.64 6.71
CA GLU A 34 -52.58 -32.17 6.65
C GLU A 34 -51.49 -31.60 7.57
N GLU A 35 -51.44 -32.04 8.83
CA GLU A 35 -50.42 -31.62 9.79
C GLU A 35 -49.01 -31.98 9.33
N PHE A 36 -48.80 -33.21 8.83
CA PHE A 36 -47.51 -33.63 8.27
C PHE A 36 -47.05 -32.74 7.12
N ASN A 37 -47.96 -32.41 6.20
CA ASN A 37 -47.64 -31.56 5.06
C ASN A 37 -47.28 -30.14 5.50
N ILE A 38 -47.99 -29.59 6.49
CA ILE A 38 -47.71 -28.27 7.06
C ILE A 38 -46.33 -28.25 7.73
N GLU A 39 -46.04 -29.20 8.62
CA GLU A 39 -44.74 -29.26 9.31
C GLU A 39 -43.59 -29.45 8.32
N LYS A 40 -43.75 -30.35 7.34
CA LYS A 40 -42.74 -30.58 6.31
C LYS A 40 -42.42 -29.29 5.56
N VAL A 41 -43.44 -28.53 5.13
CA VAL A 41 -43.23 -27.26 4.43
C VAL A 41 -42.54 -26.25 5.34
N GLN A 42 -42.98 -26.13 6.59
CA GLN A 42 -42.37 -25.21 7.56
C GLN A 42 -40.88 -25.50 7.79
N ILE A 43 -40.50 -26.77 7.97
CA ILE A 43 -39.10 -27.18 8.16
C ILE A 43 -38.28 -26.85 6.91
N VAL A 44 -38.77 -27.20 5.72
CA VAL A 44 -38.07 -26.95 4.46
C VAL A 44 -37.90 -25.44 4.21
N GLU A 45 -38.93 -24.63 4.47
CA GLU A 45 -38.85 -23.18 4.30
C GLU A 45 -37.93 -22.51 5.34
N ALA A 46 -37.89 -23.03 6.57
CA ALA A 46 -36.97 -22.55 7.58
C ALA A 46 -35.51 -22.79 7.17
N GLU A 47 -35.17 -24.00 6.73
CA GLU A 47 -33.81 -24.33 6.27
C GLU A 47 -33.44 -23.60 4.97
N LYS A 48 -34.36 -23.49 4.00
CA LYS A 48 -34.14 -22.67 2.79
C LYS A 48 -33.82 -21.22 3.14
N ARG A 49 -34.52 -20.64 4.12
CA ARG A 49 -34.23 -19.26 4.58
C ARG A 49 -32.84 -19.14 5.19
N LYS A 50 -32.41 -20.09 6.03
CA LYS A 50 -31.06 -20.10 6.60
C LYS A 50 -29.98 -20.17 5.52
N ILE A 51 -30.14 -21.11 4.58
CA ILE A 51 -29.21 -21.28 3.45
C ILE A 51 -29.13 -19.99 2.63
N LYS A 52 -30.27 -19.39 2.28
CA LYS A 52 -30.30 -18.15 1.51
C LYS A 52 -29.55 -17.01 2.20
N GLN A 53 -29.73 -16.84 3.51
CA GLN A 53 -29.02 -15.82 4.29
C GLN A 53 -27.51 -16.07 4.35
N GLU A 54 -27.08 -17.32 4.46
CA GLU A 54 -25.66 -17.68 4.47
C GLU A 54 -25.00 -17.37 3.12
N TYR A 55 -25.64 -17.73 2.01
CA TYR A 55 -25.14 -17.44 0.66
C TYR A 55 -25.11 -15.93 0.37
N GLU A 56 -26.11 -15.17 0.82
CA GLU A 56 -26.11 -13.71 0.67
C GLU A 56 -24.93 -13.06 1.42
N ARG A 57 -24.57 -13.57 2.61
CA ARG A 57 -23.38 -13.12 3.34
C ARG A 57 -22.09 -13.46 2.59
N LYS A 58 -21.98 -14.69 2.07
CA LYS A 58 -20.83 -15.14 1.28
C LYS A 58 -20.66 -14.31 -0.01
N GLU A 59 -21.76 -14.01 -0.70
CA GLU A 59 -21.76 -13.18 -1.90
C GLU A 59 -21.24 -11.77 -1.61
N LYS A 60 -21.76 -11.11 -0.55
CA LYS A 60 -21.28 -9.79 -0.13
C LYS A 60 -19.79 -9.80 0.21
N GLN A 61 -19.30 -10.84 0.89
CA GLN A 61 -17.88 -10.98 1.18
C GLN A 61 -17.03 -11.15 -0.08
N LEU A 62 -17.50 -11.95 -1.05
CA LEU A 62 -16.81 -12.13 -2.33
C LEU A 62 -16.74 -10.82 -3.12
N ASP A 63 -17.79 -10.03 -3.14
CA ASP A 63 -17.79 -8.74 -3.84
C ASP A 63 -16.84 -7.72 -3.20
N ILE A 64 -16.77 -7.68 -1.87
CA ILE A 64 -15.76 -6.88 -1.16
C ILE A 64 -14.35 -7.35 -1.54
N ARG A 65 -14.11 -8.66 -1.53
CA ARG A 65 -12.81 -9.24 -1.88
C ARG A 65 -12.39 -8.90 -3.31
N LYS A 66 -13.30 -9.03 -4.28
CA LYS A 66 -13.07 -8.64 -5.68
C LYS A 66 -12.66 -7.17 -5.81
N ARG A 67 -13.31 -6.27 -5.05
CA ARG A 67 -12.97 -4.83 -5.05
C ARG A 67 -11.57 -4.58 -4.47
N ILE A 68 -11.22 -5.29 -3.40
CA ILE A 68 -9.87 -5.21 -2.80
C ILE A 68 -8.83 -5.72 -3.80
N ASP A 69 -9.06 -6.89 -4.41
CA ASP A 69 -8.12 -7.49 -5.36
C ASP A 69 -7.92 -6.57 -6.57
N TYR A 70 -8.99 -5.97 -7.10
CA TYR A 70 -8.91 -4.97 -8.17
C TYR A 70 -8.08 -3.75 -7.73
N SER A 71 -8.32 -3.23 -6.53
CA SER A 71 -7.55 -2.11 -5.99
C SER A 71 -6.06 -2.45 -5.83
N ILE A 72 -5.72 -3.66 -5.38
CA ILE A 72 -4.34 -4.13 -5.24
C ILE A 72 -3.66 -4.19 -6.60
N GLN A 73 -4.33 -4.74 -7.62
CA GLN A 73 -3.80 -4.80 -8.99
C GLN A 73 -3.54 -3.40 -9.56
N LEU A 74 -4.44 -2.45 -9.29
CA LEU A 74 -4.26 -1.05 -9.70
C LEU A 74 -3.04 -0.42 -9.02
N ILE A 75 -2.92 -0.56 -7.70
CA ILE A 75 -1.79 -0.01 -6.94
C ILE A 75 -0.48 -0.66 -7.39
N ALA A 76 -0.45 -1.97 -7.64
CA ALA A 76 0.74 -2.66 -8.15
C ALA A 76 1.18 -2.09 -9.52
N SER A 77 0.22 -1.80 -10.40
CA SER A 77 0.49 -1.18 -11.71
C SER A 77 1.04 0.24 -11.57
N GLN A 78 0.47 1.04 -10.66
CA GLN A 78 0.94 2.40 -10.38
C GLN A 78 2.35 2.40 -9.78
N LEU A 79 2.63 1.53 -8.81
CA LEU A 79 3.94 1.37 -8.21
C LEU A 79 4.99 1.00 -9.26
N LYS A 80 4.66 0.12 -10.21
CA LYS A 80 5.58 -0.24 -11.29
C LYS A 80 5.95 0.95 -12.17
N VAL A 81 5.00 1.83 -12.46
CA VAL A 81 5.27 3.07 -13.21
C VAL A 81 6.20 3.98 -12.41
N LEU A 82 5.92 4.17 -11.11
CA LEU A 82 6.76 5.01 -10.24
C LEU A 82 8.17 4.46 -10.09
N GLN A 83 8.33 3.15 -9.95
CA GLN A 83 9.65 2.50 -9.91
C GLN A 83 10.41 2.74 -11.20
N THR A 84 9.77 2.57 -12.36
CA THR A 84 10.40 2.82 -13.66
C THR A 84 10.83 4.28 -13.80
N GLN A 85 10.02 5.23 -13.31
CA GLN A 85 10.38 6.65 -13.31
C GLN A 85 11.57 6.95 -12.40
N ASP A 86 11.60 6.37 -11.20
CA ASP A 86 12.72 6.54 -10.27
C ASP A 86 14.01 5.94 -10.85
N ASP A 87 13.94 4.73 -11.42
CA ASP A 87 15.07 4.07 -12.08
C ASP A 87 15.64 4.93 -13.23
N LEU A 88 14.77 5.57 -14.02
CA LEU A 88 15.20 6.50 -15.08
C LEU A 88 15.90 7.74 -14.51
N VAL A 89 15.36 8.34 -13.44
CA VAL A 89 15.96 9.51 -12.79
C VAL A 89 17.29 9.14 -12.15
N GLN A 90 17.39 8.00 -11.48
CA GLN A 90 18.65 7.49 -10.93
C GLN A 90 19.66 7.21 -12.04
N GLY A 91 19.22 6.62 -13.16
CA GLY A 91 20.06 6.42 -14.35
C GLY A 91 20.62 7.73 -14.90
N MET A 92 19.78 8.76 -15.05
CA MET A 92 20.20 10.09 -15.49
C MET A 92 21.18 10.74 -14.51
N LYS A 93 20.92 10.62 -13.21
CA LYS A 93 21.79 11.12 -12.16
C LYS A 93 23.17 10.45 -12.20
N ASN A 94 23.20 9.12 -12.29
CA ASN A 94 24.44 8.36 -12.36
C ASN A 94 25.24 8.70 -13.63
N ALA A 95 24.57 8.89 -14.77
CA ALA A 95 25.22 9.33 -16.00
C ALA A 95 25.81 10.75 -15.86
N ALA A 96 25.10 11.68 -15.23
CA ALA A 96 25.61 13.01 -14.94
C ALA A 96 26.81 12.97 -13.97
N GLU A 97 26.76 12.12 -12.93
CA GLU A 97 27.89 11.91 -12.01
C GLU A 97 29.13 11.37 -12.73
N GLN A 98 28.95 10.44 -13.68
CA GLN A 98 30.05 9.94 -14.51
C GLN A 98 30.65 11.04 -15.41
N GLN A 99 29.81 11.87 -16.02
CA GLN A 99 30.29 13.02 -16.80
C GLN A 99 31.07 14.02 -15.94
N LEU A 100 30.59 14.30 -14.72
CA LEU A 100 31.31 15.14 -13.76
C LEU A 100 32.65 14.52 -13.36
N ALA A 101 32.72 13.20 -13.21
CA ALA A 101 33.97 12.50 -12.95
C ALA A 101 34.96 12.66 -14.12
N THR A 102 34.51 12.59 -15.38
CA THR A 102 35.37 12.86 -16.55
C THR A 102 35.92 14.28 -16.53
N ILE A 103 35.13 15.28 -16.13
CA ILE A 103 35.62 16.68 -16.03
C ILE A 103 36.75 16.80 -15.00
N SER A 104 36.73 15.98 -13.94
CA SER A 104 37.81 15.93 -12.95
C SER A 104 39.14 15.42 -13.53
N GLU A 105 39.12 14.70 -14.65
CA GLU A 105 40.33 14.24 -15.35
C GLU A 105 40.94 15.36 -16.24
N THR A 106 40.11 16.28 -16.73
CA THR A 106 40.54 17.41 -17.56
C THR A 106 41.13 18.53 -16.69
N HIS A 107 42.45 18.55 -16.56
CA HIS A 107 43.19 19.42 -15.64
C HIS A 107 42.90 20.92 -15.78
N HIS A 108 42.65 21.43 -17.00
CA HIS A 108 42.40 22.85 -17.23
C HIS A 108 40.98 23.28 -16.84
N GLU A 109 39.96 22.56 -17.30
CA GLU A 109 38.55 22.88 -16.99
C GLU A 109 38.26 22.71 -15.50
N TYR A 110 38.82 21.66 -14.90
CA TYR A 110 38.72 21.40 -13.47
C TYR A 110 39.34 22.52 -12.62
N ARG A 111 40.49 23.08 -13.05
CA ARG A 111 41.13 24.20 -12.36
C ARG A 111 40.25 25.46 -12.34
N VAL A 112 39.60 25.78 -13.45
CA VAL A 112 38.68 26.93 -13.54
C VAL A 112 37.47 26.70 -12.64
N LEU A 113 36.87 25.50 -12.69
CA LEU A 113 35.73 25.11 -11.87
C LEU A 113 36.06 25.20 -10.36
N LEU A 114 37.22 24.68 -9.94
CA LEU A 114 37.67 24.78 -8.54
C LEU A 114 37.80 26.23 -8.08
N LYS A 115 38.34 27.12 -8.93
CA LYS A 115 38.45 28.55 -8.62
C LYS A 115 37.08 29.15 -8.34
N GLU A 116 36.12 28.93 -9.24
CA GLU A 116 34.77 29.48 -9.14
C GLU A 116 34.02 28.96 -7.91
N LEU A 117 34.13 27.66 -7.61
CA LEU A 117 33.52 27.04 -6.42
C LEU A 117 34.09 27.62 -5.12
N ILE A 118 35.41 27.85 -5.06
CA ILE A 118 36.05 28.47 -3.90
C ILE A 118 35.57 29.92 -3.72
N VAL A 119 35.55 30.72 -4.80
CA VAL A 119 35.06 32.10 -4.75
C VAL A 119 33.58 32.12 -4.31
N GLN A 120 32.74 31.23 -4.84
CA GLN A 120 31.34 31.12 -4.46
C GLN A 120 31.17 30.78 -2.96
N ALA A 121 31.96 29.85 -2.44
CA ALA A 121 31.95 29.49 -1.02
C ALA A 121 32.38 30.65 -0.12
N LEU A 122 33.45 31.36 -0.49
CA LEU A 122 33.94 32.53 0.24
C LEU A 122 32.90 33.67 0.26
N LEU A 123 32.23 33.92 -0.86
CA LEU A 123 31.16 34.93 -0.97
C LEU A 123 29.93 34.59 -0.11
N ARG A 124 29.65 33.29 0.10
CA ARG A 124 28.55 32.82 0.94
C ARG A 124 28.87 32.89 2.42
N LEU A 125 30.10 32.55 2.83
CA LEU A 125 30.53 32.54 4.23
C LEU A 125 30.78 33.95 4.77
N LYS A 126 31.41 34.85 3.99
CA LYS A 126 31.73 36.24 4.39
C LYS A 126 32.45 36.36 5.75
N ASP A 127 33.30 35.40 6.07
CA ASP A 127 34.09 35.38 7.30
C ASP A 127 35.52 35.89 7.09
N SER A 128 36.20 36.25 8.17
CA SER A 128 37.60 36.70 8.15
C SER A 128 38.61 35.55 8.07
N SER A 129 38.24 34.33 8.49
CA SER A 129 39.09 33.13 8.47
C SER A 129 38.29 31.93 7.97
N VAL A 130 38.80 31.21 6.98
CA VAL A 130 38.11 30.07 6.37
C VAL A 130 39.07 28.88 6.27
N LEU A 131 38.64 27.73 6.78
CA LEU A 131 39.36 26.46 6.64
C LEU A 131 38.84 25.73 5.40
N LEU A 132 39.72 25.48 4.43
CA LEU A 132 39.38 24.77 3.20
C LEU A 132 39.84 23.31 3.30
N ARG A 133 38.92 22.37 3.00
CA ARG A 133 39.20 20.94 2.92
C ARG A 133 39.12 20.49 1.47
N CYS A 134 40.13 19.77 1.01
CA CYS A 134 40.24 19.23 -0.35
C CYS A 134 40.74 17.79 -0.32
N ARG A 135 40.59 17.08 -1.44
CA ARG A 135 41.13 15.72 -1.63
C ARG A 135 42.65 15.77 -1.73
N GLU A 136 43.34 14.71 -1.30
CA GLU A 136 44.81 14.64 -1.32
C GLU A 136 45.40 14.85 -2.73
N SER A 137 44.72 14.40 -3.78
CA SER A 137 45.14 14.59 -5.18
C SER A 137 45.09 16.04 -5.66
N ASP A 138 44.30 16.89 -5.01
CA ASP A 138 43.95 18.22 -5.53
C ASP A 138 44.67 19.34 -4.78
N VAL A 139 45.49 19.00 -3.79
CA VAL A 139 46.20 19.95 -2.91
C VAL A 139 47.05 20.93 -3.72
N ASP A 140 47.83 20.43 -4.67
CA ASP A 140 48.72 21.24 -5.50
C ASP A 140 47.94 22.19 -6.42
N LEU A 141 46.83 21.71 -6.99
CA LEU A 141 45.94 22.51 -7.84
C LEU A 141 45.27 23.63 -7.04
N VAL A 142 44.77 23.30 -5.85
CA VAL A 142 44.09 24.25 -4.98
C VAL A 142 45.06 25.33 -4.51
N PHE A 143 46.32 24.99 -4.20
CA PHE A 143 47.33 25.97 -3.81
C PHE A 143 47.59 27.01 -4.90
N ASN A 144 47.68 26.57 -6.16
CA ASN A 144 47.88 27.45 -7.31
C ASN A 144 46.66 28.33 -7.63
N VAL A 145 45.45 27.88 -7.30
CA VAL A 145 44.20 28.61 -7.57
C VAL A 145 43.82 29.57 -6.44
N LEU A 146 44.36 29.35 -5.25
CA LEU A 146 44.04 30.07 -4.02
C LEU A 146 44.29 31.58 -4.14
N ASP A 147 45.42 31.96 -4.73
CA ASP A 147 45.80 33.38 -4.86
C ASP A 147 44.93 34.11 -5.88
N ASP A 148 44.62 33.44 -7.00
CA ASP A 148 43.68 33.96 -8.00
C ASP A 148 42.26 34.12 -7.42
N ALA A 149 41.81 33.18 -6.58
CA ALA A 149 40.51 33.22 -5.92
C ALA A 149 40.42 34.34 -4.85
N LYS A 150 41.50 34.60 -4.11
CA LYS A 150 41.57 35.72 -3.15
C LYS A 150 41.40 37.06 -3.85
N ASN A 151 42.10 37.26 -4.96
CA ASN A 151 42.04 38.51 -5.71
C ASN A 151 40.61 38.76 -6.22
N GLU A 152 39.99 37.74 -6.80
CA GLU A 152 38.61 37.84 -7.31
C GLU A 152 37.57 38.07 -6.19
N TYR A 153 37.79 37.47 -5.01
CA TYR A 153 36.95 37.71 -3.83
C TYR A 153 37.04 39.15 -3.31
N ILE A 154 38.26 39.70 -3.25
CA ILE A 154 38.51 41.09 -2.82
C ILE A 154 37.88 42.09 -3.80
N GLU A 155 38.03 41.84 -5.11
CA GLU A 155 37.40 42.64 -6.16
C GLU A 155 35.87 42.66 -6.03
N LYS A 156 35.25 41.51 -5.78
CA LYS A 156 33.78 41.39 -5.70
C LYS A 156 33.17 41.98 -4.42
N LEU A 157 33.91 42.02 -3.30
CA LEU A 157 33.41 42.55 -2.03
C LEU A 157 33.85 43.99 -1.73
N GLY A 158 34.84 44.53 -2.45
CA GLY A 158 35.32 45.90 -2.24
C GLY A 158 35.92 46.16 -0.86
N ILE A 159 36.27 45.12 -0.11
CA ILE A 159 36.88 45.21 1.23
C ILE A 159 38.34 44.76 1.13
N TYR A 160 39.24 45.74 0.99
CA TYR A 160 40.67 45.53 1.14
C TYR A 160 40.96 45.16 2.60
N GLY A 161 41.37 43.92 2.85
CA GLY A 161 42.11 43.59 4.08
C GLY A 161 41.44 42.67 5.09
N ARG A 162 40.56 41.75 4.69
CA ARG A 162 40.41 40.52 5.50
C ARG A 162 41.54 39.56 5.12
N ARG A 163 42.52 39.41 6.02
CA ARG A 163 43.52 38.34 5.95
C ARG A 163 42.77 37.01 6.07
N ILE A 164 42.41 36.41 4.93
CA ILE A 164 41.90 35.04 4.91
C ILE A 164 43.09 34.16 5.28
N PHE A 165 43.13 33.75 6.55
CA PHE A 165 44.07 32.75 7.03
C PHE A 165 43.64 31.41 6.44
N PHE A 166 44.26 31.02 5.34
CA PHE A 166 44.27 29.62 4.94
C PHE A 166 45.28 28.93 5.84
N SER A 167 44.79 28.10 6.74
CA SER A 167 45.62 27.24 7.56
C SER A 167 46.42 26.30 6.65
N GLN A 168 47.65 26.71 6.31
CA GLN A 168 48.68 25.83 5.77
C GLN A 168 49.41 25.03 6.86
N THR A 169 48.91 25.08 8.09
CA THR A 169 49.47 24.37 9.22
C THR A 169 48.36 23.79 10.06
N LEU A 170 48.01 22.54 9.78
CA LEU A 170 47.58 21.68 10.84
C LEU A 170 48.32 20.36 10.63
N HIS A 171 49.26 20.05 11.53
CA HIS A 171 49.53 18.65 11.84
C HIS A 171 48.22 17.89 12.21
N ASP A 172 47.04 18.54 12.29
CA ASP A 172 45.78 17.95 12.75
C ASP A 172 44.46 18.28 12.00
N ALA A 173 44.40 18.92 10.81
CA ALA A 173 43.06 19.13 10.17
C ALA A 173 43.01 19.34 8.65
N ILE A 174 43.88 18.63 7.92
CA ILE A 174 43.39 17.99 6.70
C ILE A 174 42.97 16.59 7.15
N VAL A 175 41.68 16.40 7.44
CA VAL A 175 41.14 15.05 7.56
C VAL A 175 41.20 14.46 6.16
N LYS A 176 42.30 13.76 5.87
CA LYS A 176 42.47 12.94 4.68
C LYS A 176 41.40 11.85 4.69
N TYR A 177 40.80 11.61 3.53
CA TYR A 177 40.08 10.37 3.25
C TYR A 177 40.97 9.51 2.36
#